data_AF-X1D4Q0-F1
#
_entry.id   AF-X1D4Q0-F1
#
_cell.length_a   1.000
_cell.length_b   1.000
_cell.length_c   1.000
_cell.angle_alpha   90.00
_cell.angle_beta   90.00
_cell.angle_gamma   90.00
#
_symmetry.space_group_name_H-M   'P 1'
#
loop_
_entity.id
_entity.type
_entity.pdbx_description
1 polymer ?
#
loop_
_entity_poly.entity_id
_entity_poly.type
_entity_poly.pdbx_seq_one_letter_code
_entity_poly.pdbx_strand_id
1 'polypeptide(L)' 'TETSFSENKIRIKGKAMSNNLLADYIRNLKESPYLTKIDLISSTLRNVQNSEYLEFSMTAELAPRHITPLQSDTKGGEK' A
#
# COMPACT_ATOMS: atom_id res chain seq x y z
N THR A 1 -4.40 -2.40 12.53
CA THR A 1 -4.54 -1.57 11.31
C THR A 1 -5.93 -1.74 10.78
N GLU A 2 -6.58 -0.65 10.40
CA GLU A 2 -7.90 -0.64 9.78
C GLU A 2 -7.74 -0.29 8.30
N THR A 3 -8.52 -0.92 7.43
CA THR A 3 -8.50 -0.65 5.98
C THR A 3 -9.93 -0.63 5.46
N SER A 4 -10.27 0.41 4.71
CA SER A 4 -11.54 0.53 4.01
C SER A 4 -11.32 0.71 2.51
N PHE A 5 -12.21 0.09 1.73
CA PHE A 5 -12.18 0.10 0.28
C PHE A 5 -13.41 0.84 -0.23
N SER A 6 -13.21 1.75 -1.18
CA SER A 6 -14.29 2.45 -1.88
C SER A 6 -13.92 2.59 -3.35
N GLU A 7 -14.66 1.91 -4.22
CA GLU A 7 -14.37 1.83 -5.66
C GLU A 7 -12.92 1.43 -5.94
N ASN A 8 -12.08 2.39 -6.32
CA ASN A 8 -10.66 2.23 -6.62
C ASN A 8 -9.73 2.79 -5.52
N LYS A 9 -10.28 3.35 -4.45
CA LYS A 9 -9.54 3.99 -3.36
C LYS A 9 -9.50 3.09 -2.13
N ILE A 10 -8.33 3.04 -1.52
CA ILE A 10 -8.04 2.34 -0.28
C ILE A 10 -7.69 3.40 0.73
N ARG A 11 -8.34 3.39 1.89
CA ARG A 11 -7.96 4.20 3.04
C ARG A 11 -7.44 3.28 4.12
N ILE A 12 -6.24 3.58 4.61
CA ILE A 12 -5.56 2.79 5.63
C ILE A 12 -5.35 3.69 6.85
N LYS A 13 -5.72 3.19 8.03
CA LYS A 13 -5.43 3.82 9.32
C LYS A 13 -4.64 2.85 10.19
N GLY A 14 -3.61 3.34 10.86
CA GLY A 14 -2.74 2.48 11.64
C GLY A 14 -1.95 3.19 12.72
N LYS A 15 -1.16 2.40 13.42
CA LYS A 15 -0.19 2.86 14.42
C LYS A 15 1.18 2.32 14.05
N ALA A 16 2.19 3.16 14.05
CA ALA A 16 3.59 2.78 13.86
C ALA A 16 4.38 3.08 15.14
N MET A 17 5.31 2.19 15.51
CA MET A 17 6.11 2.37 16.73
C MET A 17 7.22 3.42 16.57
N SER A 18 7.58 3.75 15.33
CA SER A 18 8.59 4.77 15.02
C SER A 18 8.37 5.35 13.63
N ASN A 19 9.00 6.50 13.38
CA ASN A 19 8.94 7.14 12.07
C ASN A 19 9.61 6.28 10.99
N ASN A 20 10.68 5.57 11.33
CA ASN A 20 11.40 4.69 10.40
C ASN A 20 10.49 3.54 9.93
N LEU A 21 9.74 2.93 10.85
CA LEU A 21 8.80 1.87 10.48
C LEU A 21 7.64 2.37 9.61
N LEU A 22 7.16 3.60 9.84
CA LEU A 22 6.17 4.22 8.97
C LEU A 22 6.74 4.49 7.57
N ALA A 23 7.97 4.99 7.49
CA ALA A 23 8.65 5.25 6.22
C ALA A 23 8.87 3.95 5.42
N ASP A 24 9.34 2.89 6.08
CA ASP A 24 9.53 1.57 5.47
C ASP A 24 8.20 0.98 4.99
N TYR A 25 7.15 1.13 5.80
CA TYR A 25 5.81 0.69 5.40
C TYR A 25 5.34 1.41 4.13
N ILE A 26 5.46 2.74 4.06
CA ILE A 26 5.10 3.53 2.87
C ILE A 26 5.96 3.14 1.67
N ARG A 27 7.27 2.93 1.86
CA ARG A 27 8.19 2.49 0.80
C ARG A 27 7.75 1.16 0.21
N ASN A 28 7.45 0.17 1.05
CA ASN A 28 6.99 -1.15 0.61
C ASN A 28 5.66 -1.07 -0.14
N LEU A 29 4.75 -0.17 0.27
CA LEU A 29 3.50 0.07 -0.47
C LEU A 29 3.75 0.68 -1.86
N LYS A 30 4.75 1.57 -2.00
CA LYS A 30 5.14 2.16 -3.29
C LYS A 30 5.82 1.17 -4.23
N GLU A 31 6.47 0.15 -3.69
CA GLU A 31 7.08 -0.93 -4.47
C GLU A 31 6.06 -1.99 -4.90
N SER A 32 4.84 -1.96 -4.35
CA SER A 32 3.78 -2.91 -4.71
C SER A 32 3.29 -2.69 -6.14
N PRO A 33 3.21 -3.74 -6.98
CA PRO A 33 2.64 -3.63 -8.32
C PRO A 33 1.11 -3.46 -8.32
N TYR A 34 0.47 -3.65 -7.16
CA TYR A 34 -0.99 -3.62 -7.03
C TYR A 34 -1.54 -2.27 -6.58
N LEU A 35 -0.67 -1.37 -6.10
CA LEU A 35 -1.04 -0.11 -5.50
C LEU A 35 -0.38 1.04 -6.26
N THR A 36 -1.10 2.14 -6.38
CA THR A 36 -0.60 3.38 -6.96
C THR A 36 -1.09 4.56 -6.12
N LYS A 37 -0.55 5.75 -6.39
CA LYS A 37 -0.94 7.02 -5.74
C LYS A 37 -1.03 6.89 -4.21
N ILE A 38 0.05 6.43 -3.59
CA ILE A 38 0.14 6.29 -2.13
C ILE A 38 0.46 7.63 -1.51
N ASP A 39 -0.49 8.16 -0.74
CA ASP A 39 -0.41 9.46 -0.07
C ASP A 39 -0.62 9.32 1.44
N LEU A 40 0.30 9.88 2.22
CA LEU A 40 0.15 10.01 3.67
C LEU A 40 -0.72 11.23 3.97
N ILE A 41 -1.91 11.01 4.51
CA ILE A 41 -2.88 12.09 4.83
C ILE A 41 -2.55 12.74 6.16
N SER A 42 -2.21 11.95 7.17
CA SER A 42 -1.82 12.45 8.48
C SER A 42 -0.91 11.47 9.21
N SER A 43 -0.05 12.02 10.07
CA SER A 43 0.75 11.28 11.04
C SER A 43 0.86 12.13 12.30
N THR A 44 0.41 11.59 13.43
CA THR A 44 0.37 12.28 14.72
C THR A 44 1.04 11.41 15.77
N LEU A 45 2.04 11.96 16.46
CA LEU A 45 2.64 11.30 17.61
C LEU A 45 1.65 11.29 18.77
N ARG A 46 1.37 10.11 19.30
CA ARG A 46 0.52 9.88 20.46
C ARG A 46 1.38 9.32 21.59
N ASN A 47 1.24 9.91 22.77
CA ASN A 47 1.80 9.38 24.00
C ASN A 47 0.63 9.02 24.92
N VAL A 48 0.45 7.72 25.18
CA VAL A 48 -0.65 7.20 26.01
C VAL A 48 -0.08 6.17 26.97
N GLN A 49 -0.23 6.41 28.28
CA GLN A 49 0.10 5.45 29.35
C GLN A 49 1.47 4.76 29.14
N ASN A 50 2.55 5.53 29.03
CA ASN A 50 3.92 5.05 28.79
C ASN A 50 4.17 4.37 27.42
N SER A 51 3.24 4.44 26.47
CA SER A 51 3.47 4.03 25.08
C SER A 51 3.46 5.24 24.14
N GLU A 52 4.53 5.37 23.37
CA GLU A 52 4.65 6.33 22.28
C GLU A 52 4.45 5.62 20.94
N TYR A 53 3.53 6.12 20.11
CA TYR A 53 3.31 5.61 18.77
C TYR A 53 2.85 6.71 17.82
N LEU A 54 3.12 6.55 16.53
CA LEU A 54 2.60 7.41 15.47
C LEU A 54 1.28 6.85 14.98
N GLU A 55 0.20 7.58 15.21
CA GLU A 55 -1.10 7.32 14.61
C GLU A 55 -1.13 7.94 13.20
N PHE A 56 -1.42 7.13 12.18
CA PHE A 56 -1.38 7.59 10.79
C PHE A 56 -2.65 7.25 10.02
N SER A 57 -2.94 8.07 9.00
CA SER A 57 -3.93 7.81 7.96
C SER A 57 -3.29 8.01 6.60
N MET A 58 -3.57 7.12 5.67
CA MET A 58 -3.08 7.20 4.29
C MET A 58 -4.14 6.74 3.30
N THR A 59 -3.96 7.13 2.05
CA THR A 59 -4.75 6.66 0.91
C THR A 59 -3.84 5.99 -0.11
N ALA A 60 -4.39 5.02 -0.82
CA ALA A 60 -3.81 4.43 -2.01
C ALA A 60 -4.92 4.19 -3.03
N GLU A 61 -4.56 4.01 -4.28
CA GLU A 61 -5.46 3.53 -5.32
C GLU A 61 -5.03 2.13 -5.77
N LEU A 62 -5.98 1.30 -6.19
CA LEU A 62 -5.62 0.06 -6.88
C LEU A 62 -5.00 0.40 -8.23
N ALA A 63 -3.86 -0.22 -8.51
CA ALA A 63 -3.28 -0.16 -9.84
C ALA A 63 -4.28 -0.72 -10.85
N PRO A 64 -4.42 -0.11 -12.04
CA PRO A 64 -5.15 -0.71 -13.13
C PRO A 64 -4.63 -2.14 -13.33
N ARG A 65 -5.53 -3.10 -13.55
CA ARG A 65 -5.10 -4.47 -13.87
C ARG A 65 -4.15 -4.37 -15.06
N HIS A 66 -2.87 -4.65 -14.85
CA HIS A 66 -2.02 -5.07 -15.94
C HIS A 66 -2.58 -6.41 -16.38
N ILE A 67 -3.53 -6.38 -17.32
CA ILE A 67 -3.64 -7.46 -18.29
C ILE A 67 -2.30 -7.43 -19.03
N THR A 68 -1.30 -8.10 -18.49
CA THR A 68 -0.20 -8.59 -19.30
C THR A 68 -0.89 -9.42 -20.37
N PRO A 69 -0.82 -9.05 -21.66
CA PRO A 69 -1.28 -9.96 -22.70
C PRO A 69 -0.57 -11.27 -22.41
N LEU A 70 -1.32 -12.33 -22.17
CA LEU A 70 -0.78 -13.67 -22.10
C LEU A 70 0.02 -13.83 -23.40
N GLN A 71 1.36 -13.76 -23.32
CA GLN A 71 2.17 -14.12 -24.46
C GLN A 71 1.82 -15.58 -24.70
N SER A 72 1.08 -15.81 -25.78
CA SER A 72 0.80 -17.12 -26.30
C SER A 72 2.15 -17.75 -26.65
N ASP A 73 2.75 -18.46 -25.70
CA ASP A 73 3.75 -19.48 -25.96
C ASP A 73 3.04 -20.61 -26.74
N THR A 74 2.74 -20.36 -28.02
CA THR A 74 2.51 -21.46 -28.95
C THR A 74 3.88 -21.95 -29.39
N LYS A 75 4.53 -22.73 -28.51
CA LYS A 75 5.58 -23.64 -28.92
C LYS A 75 4.92 -24.94 -29.39
N GLY A 76 4.72 -25.06 -30.69
CA GLY A 76 4.42 -26.28 -31.43
C GLY A 76 4.63 -25.94 -32.90
N GLY A 77 5.59 -26.48 -33.63
CA GLY A 77 6.00 -27.88 -33.72
C GLY A 77 5.66 -28.34 -35.13
N GLU A 78 6.68 -28.64 -35.94
CA GLU A 78 6.64 -29.26 -37.28
C GLU A 78 5.88 -28.48 -38.39
N LYS A 79 6.48 -28.22 -39.56
CA LYS A 79 7.05 -29.19 -40.52
C LYS A 79 8.15 -28.58 -41.37
#